data_AF-A0A435HE29-F1
#
_entry.id   AF-A0A435HE29-F1
#
_cell.length_a   1.000
_cell.length_b   1.000
_cell.length_c   1.000
_cell.angle_alpha   90.00
_cell.angle_beta   90.00
_cell.angle_gamma   90.00
#
_symmetry.space_group_name_H-M   'P 1'
#
loop_
_entity.id
_entity.type
_entity.pdbx_description
1 polymer ?
#
loop_
_entity_poly.entity_id
_entity_poly.type
_entity_poly.pdbx_seq_one_letter_code
_entity_poly.pdbx_strand_id
1 'polypeptide(L)'
;AAGKIAPDHWDKVKEVYAKRVLDIIETYAPGLRNKILGRAVFSPIDLERENPNLVGGDQVCGSHHLAQNFLFRPARNYAGWNTPVAHLHLTGAATWPGAGTGAASGFMLAQQLGGR
;
A
#
# COMPACT_ATOMS: atom_id res chain seq x y z
N ALA A 1 8.01 -18.48 2.03
CA ALA A 1 7.79 -18.42 0.56
C ALA A 1 7.90 -19.82 -0.02
N ALA A 2 7.27 -20.12 -1.17
CA ALA A 2 7.28 -21.47 -1.76
C ALA A 2 8.62 -21.89 -2.40
N GLY A 3 9.62 -21.00 -2.45
CA GLY A 3 10.97 -21.32 -2.97
C GLY A 3 11.05 -21.61 -4.48
N LYS A 4 10.00 -21.33 -5.25
CA LYS A 4 9.88 -21.72 -6.67
C LYS A 4 10.39 -20.67 -7.67
N ILE A 5 10.69 -19.46 -7.22
CA ILE A 5 11.15 -18.34 -8.05
C ILE A 5 12.45 -17.85 -7.43
N ALA A 6 13.53 -17.83 -8.21
CA ALA A 6 14.81 -17.33 -7.73
C ALA A 6 14.72 -15.82 -7.44
N PRO A 7 15.35 -15.31 -6.38
CA PRO A 7 15.42 -13.87 -6.14
C PRO A 7 16.13 -13.15 -7.29
N ASP A 8 15.48 -12.14 -7.88
CA ASP A 8 16.05 -11.23 -8.87
C ASP A 8 15.22 -9.93 -8.87
N HIS A 9 15.64 -8.94 -9.67
CA HIS A 9 14.97 -7.66 -9.80
C HIS A 9 13.53 -7.81 -10.32
N TRP A 10 12.60 -7.02 -9.78
CA TRP A 10 11.16 -7.11 -10.08
C TRP A 10 10.82 -7.03 -11.57
N ASP A 11 11.54 -6.20 -12.32
CA ASP A 11 11.36 -6.08 -13.78
C ASP A 11 11.56 -7.42 -14.51
N LYS A 12 12.36 -8.34 -13.97
CA LYS A 12 12.63 -9.64 -14.57
C LYS A 12 11.70 -10.74 -14.05
N VAL A 13 11.22 -10.63 -12.81
CA VAL A 13 10.49 -11.73 -12.14
C VAL A 13 8.98 -11.55 -12.08
N LYS A 14 8.46 -10.32 -12.30
CA LYS A 14 7.02 -10.03 -12.13
C LYS A 14 6.11 -10.92 -12.97
N GLU A 15 6.50 -11.23 -14.20
CA GLU A 15 5.74 -12.10 -15.10
C GLU A 15 5.73 -13.56 -14.64
N VAL A 16 6.87 -14.06 -14.17
CA VAL A 16 6.99 -15.41 -13.58
C VAL A 16 6.14 -15.52 -12.32
N TYR A 17 6.14 -14.47 -11.50
CA TYR A 17 5.29 -14.38 -10.30
C TYR A 17 3.80 -14.37 -10.68
N ALA A 18 3.40 -13.58 -11.66
CA ALA A 18 2.02 -13.54 -12.17
C ALA A 18 1.55 -14.89 -12.70
N LYS A 19 2.42 -15.61 -13.42
CA LYS A 19 2.12 -16.99 -13.86
C LYS A 19 1.84 -17.91 -12.67
N ARG A 20 2.65 -17.83 -11.61
CA ARG A 20 2.45 -18.63 -10.39
C ARG A 20 1.13 -18.28 -9.69
N VAL A 21 0.74 -17.01 -9.65
CA VAL A 21 -0.56 -16.60 -9.11
C VAL A 21 -1.69 -17.24 -9.91
N LEU A 22 -1.63 -17.20 -11.25
CA LEU A 22 -2.60 -17.88 -12.11
C LEU A 22 -2.59 -19.40 -11.92
N ASP A 23 -1.43 -20.03 -11.72
CA ASP A 23 -1.32 -21.48 -11.46
C ASP A 23 -2.10 -21.86 -10.19
N ILE A 24 -2.05 -21.00 -9.17
CA ILE A 24 -2.81 -21.19 -7.92
C ILE A 24 -4.30 -20.96 -8.17
N ILE A 25 -4.69 -19.89 -8.87
CA ILE A 25 -6.13 -19.62 -9.08
C ILE A 25 -6.78 -20.74 -9.89
N GLU A 26 -6.08 -21.32 -10.87
CA GLU A 26 -6.59 -22.44 -11.67
C GLU A 26 -7.00 -23.66 -10.84
N THR A 27 -6.33 -23.91 -9.69
CA THR A 27 -6.71 -25.03 -8.81
C THR A 27 -8.05 -24.81 -8.12
N TYR A 28 -8.48 -23.55 -7.99
CA TYR A 28 -9.76 -23.17 -7.37
C TYR A 28 -10.82 -22.75 -8.40
N ALA A 29 -10.40 -22.30 -9.59
CA ALA A 29 -11.26 -21.85 -10.68
C ALA A 29 -10.75 -22.38 -12.03
N PRO A 30 -11.01 -23.67 -12.35
CA PRO A 30 -10.56 -24.27 -13.61
C PRO A 30 -11.15 -23.59 -14.85
N GLY A 31 -10.33 -23.42 -15.88
CA GLY A 31 -10.67 -22.75 -17.13
C GLY A 31 -10.54 -21.23 -17.10
N LEU A 32 -10.08 -20.63 -15.99
CA LEU A 32 -9.96 -19.17 -15.86
C LEU A 32 -9.08 -18.57 -16.95
N ARG A 33 -7.92 -19.19 -17.24
CA ARG A 33 -6.97 -18.66 -18.23
C ARG A 33 -7.56 -18.44 -19.61
N ASN A 34 -8.44 -19.34 -20.01
CA ASN A 34 -9.10 -19.27 -21.32
C ASN A 34 -10.09 -18.10 -21.43
N LYS A 35 -10.40 -17.43 -20.31
CA LYS A 35 -11.30 -16.27 -20.24
C LYS A 35 -10.55 -14.95 -20.06
N ILE A 36 -9.22 -14.95 -20.01
CA ILE A 36 -8.43 -13.72 -19.86
C ILE A 36 -8.34 -13.01 -21.21
N LEU A 37 -8.98 -11.84 -21.33
CA LEU A 37 -8.93 -11.00 -22.53
C LEU A 37 -7.68 -10.08 -22.57
N GLY A 38 -7.14 -9.76 -21.40
CA GLY A 38 -5.97 -8.89 -21.25
C GLY A 38 -5.42 -8.99 -19.83
N ARG A 39 -4.14 -8.65 -19.67
CA ARG A 39 -3.44 -8.71 -18.38
C ARG A 39 -2.43 -7.58 -18.28
N ALA A 40 -2.44 -6.88 -17.16
CA ALA A 40 -1.39 -5.98 -16.73
C ALA A 40 -0.80 -6.51 -15.41
N VAL A 41 0.52 -6.45 -15.27
CA VAL A 41 1.23 -6.94 -14.09
C VAL A 41 2.04 -5.79 -13.51
N PHE A 42 1.66 -5.37 -12.31
CA PHE A 42 2.34 -4.33 -11.55
C PHE A 42 3.13 -4.96 -10.41
N SER A 43 4.44 -4.78 -10.45
CA SER A 43 5.34 -5.11 -9.35
C SER A 43 5.46 -3.94 -8.36
N PRO A 44 6.03 -4.14 -7.17
CA PRO A 44 6.26 -3.05 -6.22
C PRO A 44 7.01 -1.85 -6.81
N ILE A 45 8.00 -2.08 -7.68
CA ILE A 45 8.74 -0.99 -8.34
C ILE A 45 7.90 -0.30 -9.42
N ASP A 46 6.97 -1.01 -10.09
CA ASP A 46 6.05 -0.37 -11.03
C ASP A 46 5.08 0.56 -10.28
N LEU A 47 4.57 0.13 -9.13
CA LEU A 47 3.70 0.96 -8.29
C LEU A 47 4.40 2.25 -7.82
N GLU A 48 5.64 2.14 -7.35
CA GLU A 48 6.44 3.31 -6.95
C GLU A 48 6.76 4.23 -8.13
N ARG A 49 7.02 3.68 -9.33
CA ARG A 49 7.25 4.46 -10.56
C ARG A 49 6.01 5.25 -10.98
N GLU A 50 4.82 4.65 -10.86
CA GLU A 50 3.56 5.32 -11.22
C GLU A 50 3.11 6.35 -10.17
N ASN A 51 3.39 6.07 -8.91
CA ASN A 51 3.07 6.98 -7.81
C ASN A 51 4.22 7.00 -6.80
N PRO A 52 5.02 8.08 -6.78
CA PRO A 52 6.16 8.23 -5.86
C PRO A 52 5.78 8.16 -4.38
N ASN A 53 4.49 8.27 -4.02
CA ASN A 53 4.04 8.07 -2.63
C ASN A 53 4.02 6.59 -2.22
N LEU A 54 4.06 5.65 -3.18
CA LEU A 54 4.06 4.21 -2.95
C LEU A 54 5.50 3.69 -2.80
N VAL A 55 6.25 4.25 -1.86
CA VAL A 55 7.67 3.91 -1.64
C VAL A 55 7.82 2.40 -1.41
N GLY A 56 8.68 1.73 -2.17
CA GLY A 56 8.83 0.27 -2.15
C GLY A 56 7.59 -0.51 -2.58
N GLY A 57 6.62 0.15 -3.25
CA GLY A 57 5.31 -0.38 -3.61
C GLY A 57 4.29 -0.41 -2.46
N ASP A 58 4.55 0.31 -1.37
CA ASP A 58 3.70 0.28 -0.18
C ASP A 58 2.47 1.21 -0.31
N GLN A 59 1.30 0.60 -0.48
CA GLN A 59 0.01 1.30 -0.54
C GLN A 59 -0.53 1.81 0.79
N VAL A 60 0.04 1.37 1.91
CA VAL A 60 -0.42 1.70 3.27
C VAL A 60 0.52 2.65 4.01
N CYS A 61 1.58 3.12 3.33
CA CYS A 61 2.52 4.13 3.80
C CYS A 61 3.11 3.83 5.19
N GLY A 62 3.60 2.61 5.37
CA GLY A 62 4.32 2.18 6.55
C GLY A 62 3.92 0.81 7.07
N SER A 63 4.76 0.31 7.97
CA SER A 63 4.59 -0.99 8.62
C SER A 63 3.40 -1.00 9.58
N HIS A 64 2.63 -2.08 9.54
CA HIS A 64 1.55 -2.32 10.50
C HIS A 64 2.00 -3.07 11.77
N HIS A 65 3.30 -3.37 11.91
CA HIS A 65 3.82 -3.92 13.16
C HIS A 65 3.63 -2.92 14.31
N LEU A 66 3.27 -3.42 15.49
CA LEU A 66 2.97 -2.58 16.66
C LEU A 66 4.10 -1.59 16.99
N ALA A 67 5.35 -2.01 16.81
CA ALA A 67 6.53 -1.17 17.05
C ALA A 67 6.67 0.03 16.09
N GLN A 68 5.88 0.08 15.01
CA GLN A 68 5.96 1.10 13.94
C GLN A 68 4.59 1.70 13.58
N ASN A 69 3.52 1.34 14.31
CA ASN A 69 2.16 1.73 14.00
C ASN A 69 1.51 2.48 15.19
N PHE A 70 0.34 3.08 14.98
CA PHE A 70 -0.38 3.89 15.96
C PHE A 70 0.49 5.03 16.53
N LEU A 71 0.69 5.05 17.86
CA LEU A 71 1.49 6.03 18.58
C LEU A 71 2.99 5.90 18.26
N PHE A 72 3.43 4.76 17.73
CA PHE A 72 4.82 4.46 17.39
C PHE A 72 5.17 4.73 15.93
N ARG A 73 4.33 5.51 15.23
CA ARG A 73 4.69 6.03 13.91
C ARG A 73 5.97 6.89 14.03
N PRO A 74 6.83 6.94 13.00
CA PRO A 74 8.22 7.42 13.12
C PRO A 74 8.38 8.84 13.68
N ALA A 75 7.41 9.73 13.43
CA ALA A 75 7.42 11.08 13.97
C ALA A 75 6.62 11.15 15.28
N ARG A 76 7.32 11.05 16.42
CA ARG A 76 6.72 11.19 17.76
C ARG A 76 5.94 12.50 17.85
N ASN A 77 4.75 12.46 18.45
CA ASN A 77 3.76 13.56 18.54
C ASN A 77 3.11 13.99 17.22
N TYR A 78 3.48 13.39 16.08
CA TYR A 78 2.93 13.67 14.76
C TYR A 78 2.29 12.42 14.13
N ALA A 79 1.74 11.55 14.97
CA ALA A 79 1.00 10.35 14.52
C ALA A 79 -0.41 10.66 13.99
N GLY A 80 -0.91 11.88 14.24
CA GLY A 80 -2.20 12.38 13.75
C GLY A 80 -2.09 13.06 12.38
N TRP A 81 -2.71 14.23 12.26
CA TRP A 81 -2.78 14.99 11.00
C TRP A 81 -1.88 16.23 10.97
N ASN A 82 -1.36 16.66 12.13
CA ASN A 82 -0.54 17.86 12.24
C ASN A 82 0.92 17.52 11.88
N THR A 83 1.63 18.51 11.34
CA THR A 83 3.07 18.41 11.06
C THR A 83 3.86 19.38 11.95
N PRO A 84 5.19 19.27 12.01
CA PRO A 84 6.03 20.26 12.71
C PRO A 84 5.99 21.67 12.08
N VAL A 85 5.48 21.81 10.86
CA VAL A 85 5.36 23.08 10.15
C VAL A 85 4.01 23.70 10.48
N ALA A 86 4.02 24.94 10.97
CA ALA A 86 2.81 25.65 11.32
C ALA A 86 1.84 25.74 10.12
N HIS A 87 0.57 25.46 10.37
CA HIS A 87 -0.51 25.48 9.36
C HIS A 87 -0.35 24.50 8.20
N LEU A 88 0.54 23.51 8.30
CA LEU A 88 0.65 22.39 7.38
C LEU A 88 0.09 21.11 8.02
N HIS A 89 -0.92 20.54 7.38
CA HIS A 89 -1.59 19.31 7.82
C HIS A 89 -1.54 18.24 6.73
N LEU A 90 -1.51 16.98 7.14
CA LEU A 90 -1.54 15.81 6.27
C LEU A 90 -2.86 15.06 6.43
N THR A 91 -3.35 14.50 5.33
CA THR A 91 -4.50 13.60 5.32
C THR A 91 -4.26 12.45 4.33
N GLY A 92 -5.08 11.41 4.43
CA GLY A 92 -5.01 10.21 3.60
C GLY A 92 -4.52 8.99 4.38
N ALA A 93 -4.26 7.90 3.65
CA ALA A 93 -3.95 6.58 4.21
C ALA A 93 -2.72 6.55 5.14
N ALA A 94 -1.81 7.52 5.00
CA ALA A 94 -0.60 7.64 5.80
C ALA A 94 -0.79 8.28 7.19
N THR A 95 -2.02 8.73 7.52
CA THR A 95 -2.33 9.45 8.76
C THR A 95 -3.44 8.74 9.53
N TRP A 96 -3.56 9.02 10.83
CA TRP A 96 -4.63 8.46 11.67
C TRP A 96 -6.03 8.62 11.03
N PRO A 97 -6.92 7.61 11.05
CA PRO A 97 -6.86 6.32 11.75
C PRO A 97 -6.03 5.23 11.09
N GLY A 98 -5.42 5.51 9.94
CA GLY A 98 -4.55 4.58 9.23
C GLY A 98 -5.04 4.27 7.83
N ALA A 99 -4.47 3.20 7.27
CA ALA A 99 -4.58 2.90 5.85
C ALA A 99 -5.99 2.48 5.39
N GLY A 100 -6.27 2.73 4.11
CA GLY A 100 -7.52 2.39 3.45
C GLY A 100 -8.05 3.55 2.60
N THR A 101 -9.15 3.29 1.89
CA THR A 101 -9.85 4.27 1.05
C THR A 101 -10.90 5.08 1.81
N GLY A 102 -10.99 4.89 3.13
CA GLY A 102 -11.95 5.59 3.97
C GLY A 102 -11.59 7.06 4.14
N ALA A 103 -12.60 7.94 4.10
CA ALA A 103 -12.43 9.38 4.28
C ALA A 103 -12.20 9.82 5.73
N ALA A 104 -12.02 8.88 6.66
CA ALA A 104 -11.99 9.14 8.10
C ALA A 104 -10.86 10.10 8.52
N SER A 105 -9.66 9.94 7.95
CA SER A 105 -8.54 10.85 8.23
C SER A 105 -8.90 12.30 7.93
N GLY A 106 -9.39 12.58 6.71
CA GLY A 106 -9.78 13.93 6.31
C GLY A 106 -10.95 14.47 7.11
N PHE A 107 -11.92 13.62 7.42
CA PHE A 107 -13.06 13.99 8.26
C PHE A 107 -12.62 14.43 9.67
N MET A 108 -11.77 13.65 10.33
CA MET A 108 -11.30 13.95 11.68
C MET A 108 -10.39 15.18 11.73
N LEU A 109 -9.52 15.37 10.73
CA LEU A 109 -8.75 16.60 10.57
C LEU A 109 -9.69 17.82 10.44
N ALA A 110 -10.72 17.72 9.61
CA ALA A 110 -11.68 18.81 9.43
C ALA A 110 -12.43 19.15 10.73
N GLN A 111 -12.78 18.15 11.54
CA GLN A 111 -13.37 18.38 12.87
C GLN A 111 -12.39 19.12 13.80
N GLN A 112 -11.13 18.67 13.87
CA GLN A 112 -10.09 19.30 14.69
C GLN A 112 -9.90 20.77 14.29
N LEU A 113 -9.80 21.07 12.99
CA LEU A 113 -9.65 22.43 12.48
C LEU A 113 -10.90 23.29 12.70
N GLY A 114 -12.09 22.66 12.68
CA GLY A 114 -13.37 23.31 12.97
C GLY A 114 -13.65 23.55 14.45
N GLY A 115 -12.73 23.18 15.35
CA GLY A 115 -12.89 23.36 16.80
C GLY A 115 -13.91 22.43 17.45
N ARG A 116 -14.16 21.25 16.86
CA ARG A 116 -15.05 20.21 17.41
C ARG A 116 -14.29 19.14 18.16
#